data_AF-A0A3D1H636-F1
#
_entry.id   AF-A0A3D1H636-F1
#
_cell.length_a   1.000
_cell.length_b   1.000
_cell.length_c   1.000
_cell.angle_alpha   90.00
_cell.angle_beta   90.00
_cell.angle_gamma   90.00
#
_symmetry.space_group_name_H-M   'P 1'
#
loop_
_entity.id
_entity.type
_entity.pdbx_description
1 polymer ?
#
loop_
_entity_poly.entity_id
_entity_poly.type
_entity_poly.pdbx_seq_one_letter_code
_entity_poly.pdbx_strand_id
1 'polypeptide(L)'
;NQPGTYKDVKDTTVVAQFQMSTPASMGLDLNWGNTFFIAWTTTPWTLPSNTALGVGPKIDYSVVKTYNQYTFEKITVILATKLLSKYFS
;
A
#
# COMPACT_ATOMS: atom_id res chain seq x y z
N ASN A 1 -26.98 -7.29 19.64
CA ASN A 1 -25.74 -6.55 19.99
C ASN A 1 -25.70 -6.37 21.49
N GLN A 2 -24.79 -7.05 22.19
CA GLN A 2 -24.63 -6.86 23.64
C GLN A 2 -24.05 -5.45 23.90
N PRO A 3 -24.61 -4.66 24.83
CA PRO A 3 -24.03 -3.37 25.22
C PRO A 3 -22.65 -3.57 25.87
N GLY A 4 -21.63 -2.82 25.42
CA GLY A 4 -20.30 -2.76 26.06
C GLY A 4 -19.14 -3.50 25.37
N THR A 5 -19.39 -4.15 24.24
CA THR A 5 -18.36 -4.95 23.54
C THR A 5 -17.48 -4.14 22.58
N TYR A 6 -17.99 -3.04 22.01
CA TYR A 6 -17.20 -2.08 21.25
C TYR A 6 -16.73 -0.95 22.17
N LYS A 7 -15.44 -0.63 22.09
CA LYS A 7 -14.81 0.44 22.85
C LYS A 7 -13.85 1.18 21.92
N ASP A 8 -13.77 2.49 22.07
CA ASP A 8 -12.77 3.27 21.38
C ASP A 8 -11.39 2.93 21.95
N VAL A 9 -10.51 2.46 21.08
CA VAL A 9 -9.11 2.15 21.39
C VAL A 9 -8.21 2.89 20.43
N LYS A 10 -7.03 3.28 20.89
CA LYS A 10 -6.00 3.83 20.01
C LYS A 10 -5.26 2.67 19.37
N ASP A 11 -5.40 2.53 18.06
CA ASP A 11 -4.67 1.53 17.28
C ASP A 11 -3.51 2.18 16.53
N THR A 12 -2.38 1.48 16.50
CA THR A 12 -1.24 1.84 15.64
C THR A 12 -1.58 1.46 14.21
N THR A 13 -1.51 2.43 13.30
CA THR A 13 -1.69 2.17 11.88
C THR A 13 -0.37 2.26 11.15
N VAL A 14 -0.18 1.42 10.14
CA VAL A 14 1.02 1.41 9.31
C VAL A 14 0.66 1.38 7.84
N VAL A 15 1.59 1.86 7.03
CA VAL A 15 1.53 1.79 5.57
C VAL A 15 2.71 0.96 5.12
N ALA A 16 2.44 -0.22 4.57
CA ALA A 16 3.45 -1.18 4.15
C ALA A 16 3.63 -1.12 2.63
N GLN A 17 4.89 -1.27 2.21
CA GLN A 17 5.29 -1.39 0.80
C GLN A 17 5.58 -2.86 0.49
N PHE A 18 4.93 -3.39 -0.54
CA PHE A 18 5.13 -4.76 -1.01
C PHE A 18 5.76 -4.71 -2.38
N GLN A 19 7.04 -5.12 -2.47
CA GLN A 19 7.76 -5.12 -3.72
C GLN A 19 7.18 -6.17 -4.67
N MET A 20 6.95 -5.75 -5.91
CA MET A 20 6.53 -6.66 -6.97
C MET A 20 7.73 -7.37 -7.57
N SER A 21 7.70 -8.70 -7.62
CA SER A 21 8.81 -9.50 -8.17
C SER A 21 8.91 -9.42 -9.69
N THR A 22 7.79 -9.27 -10.41
CA THR A 22 7.72 -9.34 -11.89
C THR A 22 6.91 -8.19 -12.51
N PRO A 23 7.31 -6.91 -12.30
CA PRO A 23 6.59 -5.75 -12.85
C PRO A 23 6.40 -5.78 -14.37
N ALA A 24 7.41 -6.25 -15.11
CA ALA A 24 7.38 -6.31 -16.57
C ALA A 24 6.24 -7.19 -17.11
N SER A 25 5.88 -8.27 -16.39
CA SER A 25 4.82 -9.21 -16.81
C SER A 25 3.43 -8.56 -16.84
N MET A 26 3.24 -7.45 -16.12
CA MET A 26 1.99 -6.69 -16.06
C MET A 26 2.07 -5.35 -16.79
N GLY A 27 3.17 -5.08 -17.53
CA GLY A 27 3.38 -3.78 -18.18
C GLY A 27 3.62 -2.62 -17.19
N LEU A 28 4.03 -2.95 -15.96
CA LEU A 28 4.23 -1.99 -14.86
C LEU A 28 5.72 -1.71 -14.60
N ASP A 29 6.61 -2.17 -15.48
CA ASP A 29 8.01 -1.78 -15.46
C ASP A 29 8.16 -0.41 -16.13
N LEU A 30 8.12 0.64 -15.32
CA LEU A 30 8.17 2.02 -15.81
C LEU A 30 9.59 2.58 -15.91
N ASN A 31 10.63 1.75 -15.81
CA ASN A 31 12.04 2.16 -15.77
C ASN A 31 12.31 3.26 -14.71
N TRP A 32 11.63 3.17 -13.57
CA TRP A 32 11.74 4.14 -12.47
C TRP A 32 11.83 3.43 -11.12
N GLY A 33 12.90 2.66 -10.98
CA GLY A 33 13.19 1.88 -9.78
C GLY A 33 12.21 0.74 -9.54
N ASN A 34 12.30 0.14 -8.35
CA ASN A 34 11.45 -0.99 -7.97
C ASN A 34 9.98 -0.57 -7.86
N THR A 35 9.08 -1.48 -8.26
CA THR A 35 7.64 -1.25 -8.20
C THR A 35 7.05 -1.87 -6.93
N PHE A 36 6.24 -1.11 -6.20
CA PHE A 36 5.64 -1.52 -4.94
C PHE A 36 4.13 -1.33 -4.95
N PHE A 37 3.40 -2.25 -4.33
CA PHE A 37 2.03 -2.00 -3.87
C PHE A 37 2.07 -1.37 -2.49
N ILE A 38 1.20 -0.38 -2.26
CA ILE A 38 1.02 0.22 -0.94
C ILE A 38 -0.28 -0.28 -0.32
N ALA A 39 -0.20 -0.78 0.90
CA ALA A 39 -1.37 -1.15 1.69
C ALA A 39 -1.32 -0.53 3.09
N TRP A 40 -2.49 -0.13 3.61
CA TRP A 40 -2.67 0.38 4.96
C TRP A 40 -3.31 -0.67 5.85
N THR A 41 -2.88 -0.75 7.11
CA THR A 41 -3.50 -1.63 8.10
C THR A 41 -3.47 -0.99 9.50
N THR A 42 -4.52 -1.25 10.29
CA THR A 42 -4.60 -0.95 11.73
C THR A 42 -4.04 -2.06 12.60
N THR A 43 -3.70 -3.21 12.00
CA THR A 43 -3.26 -4.41 12.72
C THR A 43 -1.88 -4.86 12.24
N PRO A 44 -0.81 -4.08 12.49
CA PRO A 44 0.54 -4.36 11.98
C PRO A 44 1.07 -5.74 12.39
N TRP A 45 0.65 -6.27 13.55
CA TRP A 45 1.02 -7.61 14.02
C TRP A 45 0.55 -8.75 13.09
N THR A 46 -0.35 -8.48 12.16
CA THR A 46 -0.81 -9.47 11.15
C THR A 46 0.07 -9.51 9.89
N LEU A 47 0.96 -8.54 9.69
CA LEU A 47 1.83 -8.47 8.51
C LEU A 47 2.76 -9.69 8.37
N PRO A 48 3.38 -10.25 9.44
CA PRO A 48 4.25 -11.42 9.31
C PRO A 48 3.56 -12.66 8.74
N SER A 49 2.23 -12.76 8.92
CA SER A 49 1.41 -13.87 8.43
C SER A 49 0.65 -13.51 7.14
N ASN A 50 1.00 -12.42 6.45
CA ASN A 50 0.36 -12.06 5.18
C ASN A 50 0.69 -13.09 4.09
N THR A 51 -0.33 -13.52 3.36
CA THR A 51 -0.20 -14.50 2.27
C THR A 51 -0.47 -13.90 0.89
N ALA A 52 -1.26 -12.84 0.82
CA ALA A 52 -1.66 -12.19 -0.42
C ALA A 52 -2.12 -10.75 -0.20
N LEU A 53 -2.17 -10.00 -1.29
CA LEU A 53 -2.79 -8.68 -1.37
C LEU A 53 -4.09 -8.77 -2.16
N GLY A 54 -5.19 -8.31 -1.57
CA GLY A 54 -6.48 -8.21 -2.24
C GLY A 54 -6.52 -6.96 -3.12
N VAL A 55 -6.85 -7.13 -4.40
CA VAL A 55 -7.12 -6.03 -5.34
C VAL A 55 -8.60 -6.02 -5.71
N GLY A 56 -9.21 -4.85 -5.64
CA GLY A 56 -10.63 -4.67 -5.95
C GLY A 56 -10.81 -4.33 -7.42
N PRO A 57 -11.50 -5.14 -8.25
CA PRO A 57 -11.62 -4.89 -9.69
C PRO A 57 -12.41 -3.64 -10.06
N LYS A 58 -13.15 -3.05 -9.11
CA LYS A 58 -13.94 -1.81 -9.26
C LYS A 58 -13.24 -0.58 -8.68
N ILE A 59 -12.01 -0.74 -8.19
CA ILE A 59 -11.23 0.35 -7.60
C ILE A 59 -10.30 0.90 -8.68
N ASP A 60 -10.30 2.20 -8.87
CA ASP A 60 -9.32 2.86 -9.71
C ASP A 60 -7.97 2.94 -8.99
N TYR A 61 -6.93 2.44 -9.63
CA TYR A 61 -5.56 2.48 -9.14
C TYR A 61 -4.72 3.42 -9.99
N SER A 62 -3.78 4.10 -9.34
CA SER A 62 -2.80 4.97 -9.98
C SER A 62 -1.40 4.43 -9.74
N VAL A 63 -0.55 4.61 -10.75
CA VAL A 63 0.87 4.29 -10.69
C VAL A 63 1.65 5.60 -10.60
N VAL A 64 2.48 5.74 -9.58
CA VAL A 64 3.19 6.99 -9.28
C VAL A 64 4.69 6.74 -9.25
N LYS A 65 5.42 7.50 -10.07
CA LYS A 65 6.88 7.58 -10.00
C LYS A 65 7.26 8.56 -8.91
N THR A 66 8.00 8.10 -7.91
CA THR A 66 8.40 8.92 -6.76
C THR A 66 9.76 8.50 -6.22
N TYR A 67 10.11 8.98 -5.04
CA TYR A 67 11.31 8.64 -4.30
C TYR A 67 10.93 8.06 -2.94
N ASN A 68 11.68 7.07 -2.49
CA ASN A 68 11.53 6.56 -1.13
C ASN A 68 11.97 7.65 -0.15
N GLN A 69 11.11 8.02 0.80
CA GLN A 69 11.40 9.09 1.76
C GLN A 69 12.56 8.80 2.73
N TYR A 70 12.93 7.52 2.89
CA TYR A 70 14.00 7.10 3.80
C TYR A 70 15.32 6.84 3.07
N THR A 71 15.27 6.20 1.90
CA THR A 71 16.47 5.85 1.13
C THR A 71 16.79 6.83 0.01
N PHE A 72 15.87 7.72 -0.35
CA PHE A 72 15.94 8.65 -1.49
C PHE A 72 16.09 7.97 -2.85
N GLU A 73 15.90 6.66 -2.93
CA GLU A 73 15.95 5.92 -4.17
C GLU A 73 14.67 6.11 -4.99
N LYS A 74 14.80 6.06 -6.32
CA LYS A 74 13.64 6.07 -7.22
C LYS A 74 12.80 4.81 -6.95
N ILE A 75 11.49 5.01 -6.80
CA ILE A 75 10.53 3.91 -6.66
C ILE A 75 9.28 4.22 -7.48
N THR A 76 8.60 3.17 -7.91
CA THR A 76 7.27 3.25 -8.50
C THR A 76 6.28 2.65 -7.51
N VAL A 77 5.19 3.35 -7.22
CA VAL A 77 4.19 2.87 -6.26
C VAL A 77 2.80 2.79 -6.88
N ILE A 78 2.05 1.77 -6.46
CA ILE A 78 0.69 1.50 -6.90
C ILE A 78 -0.23 1.61 -5.70
N LEU A 79 -1.24 2.47 -5.81
CA LEU A 79 -2.24 2.72 -4.77
C LEU A 79 -3.57 3.16 -5.38
N ALA A 80 -4.63 3.11 -4.58
CA ALA A 80 -5.94 3.58 -5.02
C ALA A 80 -5.90 5.10 -5.32
N THR A 81 -6.42 5.50 -6.47
CA THR A 81 -6.38 6.89 -6.97
C THR A 81 -6.96 7.88 -5.96
N LYS A 82 -8.03 7.50 -5.26
CA LYS A 82 -8.67 8.31 -4.22
C LYS A 82 -7.76 8.67 -3.04
N LEU A 83 -6.64 7.96 -2.86
CA LEU A 83 -5.70 8.18 -1.76
C LEU A 83 -4.48 9.00 -2.17
N LEU A 84 -4.34 9.39 -3.45
CA LEU A 84 -3.18 10.16 -3.91
C LEU A 84 -2.98 11.45 -3.13
N SER A 85 -4.03 12.24 -2.94
CA SER A 85 -3.98 13.48 -2.17
C SER A 85 -3.64 13.28 -0.69
N LYS A 86 -3.81 12.07 -0.14
CA LYS A 86 -3.43 11.79 1.24
C LYS A 86 -1.93 11.52 1.37
N TYR A 87 -1.32 10.94 0.34
CA TYR A 87 0.07 10.46 0.39
C TYR A 87 1.06 11.37 -0.35
N PHE A 88 0.58 12.23 -1.26
CA PHE A 88 1.42 13.05 -2.13
C PHE A 88 0.98 14.53 -2.20
N SER A 89 0.22 15.01 -1.20
CA SER A 89 -0.08 16.45 -1.02
C SER A 89 1.02 17.17 -0.27
#